data_AF-A0A8J8CPG4-F1
#
_entry.id   AF-A0A8J8CPG4-F1
#
_cell.length_a   1.000
_cell.length_b   1.000
_cell.length_c   1.000
_cell.angle_alpha   90.00
_cell.angle_beta   90.00
_cell.angle_gamma   90.00
#
_symmetry.space_group_name_H-M   'P 1'
#
loop_
_entity.id
_entity.type
_entity.pdbx_description
1 polymer ?
#
loop_
_entity_poly.entity_id
_entity_poly.type
_entity_poly.pdbx_seq_one_letter_code
_entity_poly.pdbx_strand_id
1 'polypeptide(L)'
;MARTTLKWIFGILLSVIGFFVAGVVIYGYFVTHANSLPGMISGIVMGSLAFIPGVILIILALVDGANNTFDLRVSKILEEFDRLTPTALAEKARASEEKIEKSVSRIISKGFIIVYFDKQTGEFVTQEGKAIAERVIGIIDSKRRITLDELSVETNMTHEEIKRIVVGMKKRGLFTGTYDWKNGKILSEEGTRQLSVAESSCPHCGGHLTEPPLPGEEIKCEFCGKIITG
;
A
#
# COMPACT_ATOMS: atom_id res chain seq x y z
N MET A 1 9.26 -2.95 18.56
CA MET A 1 8.58 -2.81 19.88
C MET A 1 9.56 -2.68 21.04
N ALA A 2 10.63 -3.48 21.13
CA ALA A 2 11.57 -3.45 22.27
C ALA A 2 12.25 -2.08 22.53
N ARG A 3 12.65 -1.34 21.49
CA ARG A 3 13.33 -0.03 21.65
C ARG A 3 12.46 1.05 22.29
N THR A 4 11.16 1.09 21.99
CA THR A 4 10.23 2.06 22.58
C THR A 4 9.95 1.75 24.04
N THR A 5 9.78 0.47 24.38
CA THR A 5 9.59 0.02 25.77
C THR A 5 10.83 0.32 26.62
N LEU A 6 12.02 0.16 26.06
CA LEU A 6 13.28 0.49 26.74
C LEU A 6 13.38 1.99 27.05
N LYS A 7 13.04 2.87 26.09
CA LYS A 7 13.01 4.33 26.31
C LYS A 7 12.02 4.73 27.42
N TRP A 8 10.85 4.08 27.46
CA TRP A 8 9.84 4.30 28.51
C TRP A 8 10.37 3.92 29.90
N ILE A 9 10.92 2.71 30.04
CA ILE A 9 11.43 2.22 31.33
C ILE A 9 12.60 3.07 31.82
N PHE A 10 13.59 3.33 30.96
CA PHE A 10 14.74 4.16 31.33
C PHE A 10 14.34 5.62 31.62
N GLY A 11 13.41 6.19 30.85
CA GLY A 11 12.92 7.55 31.06
C GLY A 11 12.23 7.72 32.41
N ILE A 12 11.30 6.82 32.75
CA ILE A 12 10.62 6.82 34.06
C ILE A 12 11.64 6.62 35.18
N LEU A 13 12.53 5.63 35.05
CA LEU A 13 13.52 5.31 36.07
C LEU A 13 14.44 6.50 36.37
N LEU A 14 15.01 7.13 35.34
CA LEU A 14 15.88 8.31 35.48
C LEU A 14 15.13 9.50 36.08
N SER A 15 13.88 9.72 35.69
CA SER A 15 13.06 10.81 36.22
C SER A 15 12.74 10.61 37.71
N VAL A 16 12.39 9.39 38.12
CA VAL A 16 12.13 9.03 39.53
C VAL A 16 13.41 9.14 40.38
N ILE A 17 14.54 8.61 39.90
CA ILE A 17 15.83 8.72 40.60
C ILE A 17 16.24 10.19 40.74
N GLY A 18 16.12 10.98 39.67
CA GLY A 18 16.47 12.41 39.71
C GLY A 18 15.62 13.20 40.71
N PHE A 19 14.31 12.93 40.76
CA PHE A 19 13.42 13.55 41.74
C PHE A 19 13.77 13.13 43.18
N PHE A 20 14.08 11.85 43.39
CA PHE A 20 14.47 11.34 44.70
C PHE A 20 15.79 11.94 45.20
N VAL A 21 16.82 11.98 44.36
CA VAL A 21 18.12 12.60 44.68
C VAL A 21 17.96 14.08 44.99
N ALA A 22 17.16 14.82 44.21
CA ALA A 22 16.86 16.22 44.49
C ALA A 22 16.20 16.40 45.86
N GLY A 23 15.19 15.58 46.17
CA GLY A 23 14.49 15.62 47.45
C GLY A 23 15.39 15.32 48.65
N VAL A 24 16.24 14.30 48.54
CA VAL A 24 17.20 13.93 49.60
C VAL A 24 18.23 15.04 49.84
N VAL A 25 18.77 15.64 48.77
CA VAL A 25 19.73 16.74 48.90
C VAL A 25 19.08 17.97 49.52
N ILE A 26 17.90 18.37 49.05
CA ILE A 26 17.16 19.52 49.59
C ILE A 26 16.82 19.29 51.07
N TYR A 27 16.29 18.12 51.40
CA TYR A 27 15.93 17.76 52.78
C TYR A 27 17.15 17.72 53.70
N GLY A 28 18.22 17.04 53.30
CA GLY A 28 19.47 16.99 54.07
C GLY A 28 20.09 18.37 54.30
N TYR A 29 19.98 19.26 53.31
CA TYR A 29 20.44 20.63 53.45
C TYR A 29 19.57 21.44 54.41
N PHE A 30 18.25 21.27 54.36
CA PHE A 30 17.29 21.96 55.24
C PHE A 30 17.47 21.57 56.71
N VAL A 31 17.83 20.31 56.97
CA VAL A 31 18.09 19.79 58.32
C VAL A 31 19.43 20.28 58.89
N THR A 32 20.45 20.45 58.04
CA THR A 32 21.81 20.79 58.49
C THR A 32 22.12 22.29 58.50
N HIS A 33 21.46 23.08 57.65
CA HIS A 33 21.71 24.52 57.52
C HIS A 33 20.39 25.30 57.55
N ALA A 34 20.31 26.31 58.42
CA ALA A 34 19.16 27.22 58.49
C ALA A 34 19.01 28.01 57.17
N ASN A 35 18.10 27.56 56.30
CA ASN A 35 17.55 28.26 55.12
C ASN A 35 18.56 29.03 54.27
N SER A 36 19.74 28.48 53.99
CA SER A 36 20.71 29.15 53.13
C SER A 36 20.43 28.87 51.65
N LEU A 37 20.23 29.95 50.89
CA LEU A 37 19.98 29.95 49.44
C LEU A 37 20.93 29.03 48.63
N PRO A 38 22.24 28.91 48.95
CA PRO A 38 23.17 28.05 48.19
C PRO A 38 22.81 26.56 48.21
N GLY A 39 22.24 26.08 49.31
CA GLY A 39 21.85 24.67 49.47
C GLY A 39 20.74 24.25 48.52
N MET A 40 19.71 25.11 48.42
CA MET A 40 18.60 24.92 47.49
C MET A 40 19.09 24.89 46.04
N ILE A 41 20.00 25.80 45.67
CA ILE A 41 20.57 25.84 44.32
C ILE A 41 21.33 24.54 44.00
N SER A 42 22.15 24.03 44.93
CA SER A 42 22.91 22.79 44.71
C SER A 42 22.01 21.56 44.51
N GLY A 43 20.93 21.44 45.31
CA GLY A 43 19.97 20.34 45.20
C GLY A 43 19.19 20.37 43.90
N ILE A 44 18.82 21.57 43.44
CA ILE A 44 18.14 21.75 42.14
C ILE A 44 19.08 21.37 41.00
N VAL A 45 20.35 21.80 41.02
CA VAL A 45 21.31 21.48 39.95
C VAL A 45 21.60 19.98 39.88
N MET A 46 21.84 19.33 41.03
CA MET A 46 22.08 17.88 41.11
C MET A 46 20.86 17.05 40.67
N GLY A 47 19.65 17.45 41.10
CA GLY A 47 18.41 16.82 40.66
C GLY A 47 18.15 16.95 39.16
N SER A 48 18.44 18.12 38.60
CA SER A 48 18.21 18.43 37.19
C SER A 48 19.06 17.59 36.25
N LEU A 49 20.28 17.21 36.66
CA LEU A 49 21.19 16.38 35.86
C LEU A 49 20.63 15.00 35.50
N ALA A 50 19.85 14.39 36.40
CA ALA A 50 19.20 13.10 36.16
C ALA A 50 17.75 13.27 35.65
N PHE A 51 17.06 14.31 36.11
CA PHE A 51 15.67 14.57 35.74
C PHE A 51 15.52 14.99 34.27
N ILE A 52 16.36 15.90 33.77
CA ILE A 52 16.26 16.41 32.39
C ILE A 52 16.41 15.28 31.35
N PRO A 53 17.44 14.41 31.41
CA PRO A 53 17.54 13.27 30.50
C PRO A 53 16.34 12.31 30.60
N GLY A 54 15.84 12.07 31.82
CA GLY A 54 14.65 11.24 32.05
C GLY A 54 13.41 11.80 31.34
N VAL A 55 13.13 13.09 31.49
CA VAL A 55 12.01 13.77 30.83
C VAL A 55 12.18 13.75 29.31
N ILE A 56 13.38 13.99 28.78
CA ILE A 56 13.65 13.92 27.34
C ILE A 56 13.35 12.52 26.78
N LEU A 57 13.78 11.47 27.47
CA LEU A 57 13.50 10.09 27.06
C LEU A 57 12.00 9.78 27.07
N ILE A 58 11.26 10.26 28.06
CA ILE A 58 9.80 10.11 28.11
C ILE A 58 9.13 10.82 26.92
N ILE A 59 9.52 12.06 26.62
CA ILE A 59 9.00 12.82 25.47
C ILE A 59 9.27 12.07 24.17
N LEU A 60 10.51 11.60 23.97
CA LEU A 60 10.85 10.81 22.78
C LEU A 60 10.04 9.51 22.69
N ALA A 61 9.78 8.85 23.82
CA ALA A 61 8.99 7.63 23.86
C ALA A 61 7.51 7.87 23.56
N LEU A 62 6.95 9.02 23.99
CA LEU A 62 5.60 9.46 23.62
C LEU A 62 5.49 9.74 22.13
N VAL A 63 6.46 10.46 21.56
CA VAL A 63 6.50 10.76 20.12
C VAL A 63 6.63 9.48 19.29
N ASP A 64 7.51 8.55 19.69
CA ASP A 64 7.64 7.24 19.03
C ASP A 64 6.35 6.42 19.13
N GLY A 65 5.65 6.49 20.27
CA GLY A 65 4.37 5.82 20.48
C GLY A 65 3.28 6.33 19.53
N ALA A 66 3.12 7.66 19.45
CA ALA A 66 2.17 8.29 18.54
C ALA A 66 2.49 8.02 17.06
N ASN A 67 3.77 7.97 16.71
CA ASN A 67 4.22 7.59 15.38
C ASN A 67 3.89 6.13 15.05
N ASN A 68 4.10 5.20 15.98
CA ASN A 68 3.77 3.79 15.75
C ASN A 68 2.27 3.55 15.54
N THR A 69 1.40 4.24 16.29
CA THR A 69 -0.06 4.08 16.10
C THR A 69 -0.52 4.64 14.77
N PHE A 70 0.11 5.72 14.29
CA PHE A 70 -0.12 6.25 12.95
C PHE A 70 0.37 5.28 11.86
N ASP A 71 1.59 4.75 12.00
CA ASP A 71 2.16 3.77 11.07
C ASP A 71 1.23 2.55 10.93
N LEU A 72 0.68 2.03 12.03
CA LEU A 72 -0.26 0.90 12.02
C LEU A 72 -1.60 1.23 11.33
N ARG A 73 -2.07 2.48 11.46
CA ARG A 73 -3.28 2.92 10.75
C ARG A 73 -3.03 2.98 9.25
N VAL A 74 -1.89 3.53 8.85
CA VAL A 74 -1.49 3.62 7.44
C VAL A 74 -1.26 2.22 6.86
N SER A 75 -0.62 1.30 7.60
CA SER A 75 -0.44 -0.08 7.15
C SER A 75 -1.77 -0.78 6.92
N LYS A 76 -2.74 -0.62 7.83
CA LYS A 76 -4.08 -1.21 7.67
C LYS A 76 -4.81 -0.68 6.43
N ILE A 77 -4.68 0.62 6.13
CA ILE A 77 -5.26 1.20 4.90
C ILE A 77 -4.56 0.62 3.67
N LEU A 78 -3.24 0.44 3.70
CA LEU A 78 -2.49 -0.17 2.60
C LEU A 78 -2.82 -1.65 2.41
N GLU A 79 -3.12 -2.39 3.48
CA GLU A 79 -3.60 -3.77 3.39
C GLU A 79 -5.02 -3.85 2.84
N GLU A 80 -5.89 -2.89 3.20
CA GLU A 80 -7.27 -2.85 2.71
C GLU A 80 -7.34 -2.50 1.21
N PHE A 81 -6.39 -1.70 0.73
CA PHE A 81 -6.35 -1.25 -0.65
C PHE A 81 -5.02 -1.63 -1.30
N ASP A 82 -5.07 -2.66 -2.15
CA ASP A 82 -3.94 -3.19 -2.92
C ASP A 82 -3.14 -2.15 -3.71
N ARG A 83 -3.81 -1.06 -4.13
CA ARG A 83 -3.22 0.03 -4.92
C ARG A 83 -3.80 1.38 -4.50
N LEU A 84 -2.94 2.32 -4.15
CA LEU A 84 -3.31 3.68 -3.72
C LEU A 84 -2.33 4.72 -4.22
N THR A 85 -2.82 5.88 -4.65
CA THR A 85 -1.98 7.06 -4.85
C THR A 85 -1.61 7.69 -3.49
N PRO A 86 -0.45 8.37 -3.38
CA PRO A 86 -0.07 9.13 -2.19
C PRO A 86 -1.15 10.12 -1.73
N THR A 87 -1.80 10.78 -2.69
CA THR A 87 -2.91 11.72 -2.48
C THR A 87 -4.12 11.04 -1.83
N ALA A 88 -4.59 9.93 -2.39
CA ALA A 88 -5.75 9.18 -1.87
C ALA A 88 -5.45 8.55 -0.51
N LEU A 89 -4.20 8.11 -0.29
CA LEU A 89 -3.74 7.61 1.00
C LEU A 89 -3.70 8.73 2.05
N ALA A 90 -3.21 9.91 1.70
CA ALA A 90 -3.24 11.10 2.55
C ALA A 90 -4.67 11.52 2.92
N GLU A 91 -5.59 11.50 1.96
CA GLU A 91 -6.99 11.80 2.18
C GLU A 91 -7.64 10.81 3.16
N LYS A 92 -7.49 9.51 2.92
CA LYS A 92 -8.04 8.44 3.79
C LYS A 92 -7.42 8.47 5.19
N ALA A 93 -6.12 8.72 5.28
CA ALA A 93 -5.41 8.81 6.55
C ALA A 93 -5.61 10.15 7.26
N ARG A 94 -6.27 11.13 6.61
CA ARG A 94 -6.46 12.51 7.08
C ARG A 94 -5.14 13.16 7.50
N ALA A 95 -4.13 13.03 6.66
CA ALA A 95 -2.77 13.50 6.92
C ALA A 95 -2.16 14.17 5.68
N SER A 96 -1.10 14.96 5.87
CA SER A 96 -0.34 15.51 4.75
C SER A 96 0.43 14.40 4.01
N GLU A 97 0.62 14.58 2.70
CA GLU A 97 1.38 13.66 1.85
C GLU A 97 2.80 13.43 2.38
N GLU A 98 3.49 14.48 2.80
CA GLU A 98 4.83 14.38 3.38
C GLU A 98 4.87 13.47 4.63
N LYS A 99 3.83 13.54 5.47
CA LYS A 99 3.73 12.70 6.67
C LYS A 99 3.46 11.24 6.29
N ILE A 100 2.70 11.01 5.23
CA ILE A 100 2.43 9.68 4.68
C ILE A 100 3.68 9.07 4.10
N GLU A 101 4.44 9.78 3.27
CA GLU A 101 5.69 9.26 2.69
C GLU A 101 6.69 8.85 3.77
N LYS A 102 6.87 9.70 4.79
CA LYS A 102 7.71 9.38 5.96
C LYS A 102 7.20 8.16 6.72
N SER A 103 5.88 8.02 6.86
CA SER A 103 5.24 6.86 7.51
C SER A 103 5.44 5.59 6.70
N VAL A 104 5.19 5.61 5.39
CA VAL A 104 5.37 4.48 4.47
C VAL A 104 6.82 4.00 4.48
N SER A 105 7.80 4.91 4.40
CA SER A 105 9.22 4.57 4.53
C SER A 105 9.55 3.90 5.87
N ARG A 106 8.93 4.37 6.95
CA ARG A 106 9.09 3.78 8.28
C ARG A 106 8.43 2.39 8.39
N ILE A 107 7.28 2.20 7.77
CA ILE A 107 6.54 0.93 7.72
C ILE A 107 7.37 -0.12 6.97
N ILE A 108 7.91 0.26 5.80
CA ILE A 108 8.78 -0.60 4.98
C ILE A 108 10.05 -0.99 5.76
N SER A 109 10.73 -0.02 6.38
CA SER A 109 11.97 -0.30 7.14
C SER A 109 11.73 -1.15 8.40
N LYS A 110 10.53 -1.10 8.98
CA LYS A 110 10.13 -1.97 10.10
C LYS A 110 9.68 -3.37 9.65
N GLY A 111 9.52 -3.60 8.34
CA GLY A 111 9.10 -4.87 7.78
C GLY A 111 7.63 -5.21 8.05
N PHE A 112 6.77 -4.21 8.28
CA PHE A 112 5.35 -4.46 8.54
C PHE A 112 4.58 -4.90 7.28
N ILE A 113 4.95 -4.37 6.12
CA ILE A 113 4.36 -4.73 4.83
C ILE A 113 5.38 -4.43 3.71
N ILE A 114 5.38 -5.25 2.67
CA ILE A 114 6.18 -5.00 1.47
C ILE A 114 5.32 -4.21 0.49
N VAL A 115 5.65 -2.92 0.36
CA VAL A 115 4.97 -1.99 -0.54
C VAL A 115 5.98 -1.51 -1.58
N TYR A 116 5.61 -1.61 -2.84
CA TYR A 116 6.38 -1.08 -3.95
C TYR A 116 5.82 0.27 -4.36
N PHE A 117 6.69 1.24 -4.60
CA PHE A 117 6.28 2.49 -5.23
C PHE A 117 6.46 2.36 -6.75
N ASP A 118 5.36 2.38 -7.48
CA ASP A 118 5.35 2.36 -8.93
C ASP A 118 5.62 3.77 -9.45
N LYS A 119 6.81 3.97 -10.04
CA LYS A 119 7.23 5.28 -10.57
C LYS A 119 6.41 5.72 -11.79
N GLN A 120 5.78 4.81 -12.52
CA GLN A 120 5.06 5.14 -13.74
C GLN A 120 3.63 5.56 -13.46
N THR A 121 2.98 4.91 -12.49
CA THR A 121 1.62 5.27 -12.06
C THR A 121 1.61 6.25 -10.89
N GLY A 122 2.71 6.37 -10.14
CA GLY A 122 2.79 7.17 -8.93
C GLY A 122 1.98 6.55 -7.78
N GLU A 123 1.88 5.23 -7.72
CA GLU A 123 1.05 4.50 -6.74
C GLU A 123 1.90 3.62 -5.83
N PHE A 124 1.43 3.46 -4.59
CA PHE A 124 1.85 2.39 -3.72
C PHE A 124 1.08 1.12 -4.07
N VAL A 125 1.82 0.03 -4.29
CA VAL A 125 1.28 -1.28 -4.69
C VAL A 125 1.78 -2.34 -3.72
N THR A 126 0.87 -3.11 -3.15
CA THR A 126 1.19 -4.25 -2.27
C THR A 126 1.65 -5.45 -3.09
N GLN A 127 2.29 -6.44 -2.44
CA GLN A 127 2.60 -7.71 -3.09
C GLN A 127 1.35 -8.43 -3.61
N GLU A 128 0.27 -8.40 -2.83
CA GLU A 128 -1.01 -9.01 -3.20
C GLU A 128 -1.62 -8.31 -4.43
N GLY A 129 -1.67 -6.98 -4.42
CA GLY A 129 -2.13 -6.19 -5.57
C GLY A 129 -1.32 -6.43 -6.84
N LYS A 130 -0.01 -6.63 -6.71
CA LYS A 130 0.85 -7.02 -7.84
C LYS A 130 0.47 -8.41 -8.36
N ALA A 131 0.33 -9.39 -7.48
CA ALA A 131 -0.01 -10.76 -7.84
C ALA A 131 -1.40 -10.86 -8.50
N ILE A 132 -2.38 -10.09 -8.01
CA ILE A 132 -3.72 -9.98 -8.61
C ILE A 132 -3.62 -9.41 -10.02
N ALA A 133 -2.86 -8.32 -10.21
CA ALA A 133 -2.68 -7.72 -11.53
C ALA A 133 -2.01 -8.69 -12.52
N GLU A 134 -0.99 -9.43 -12.09
CA GLU A 134 -0.34 -10.46 -12.91
C GLU A 134 -1.29 -11.61 -13.25
N ARG A 135 -2.12 -12.05 -12.31
CA ARG A 135 -3.14 -13.09 -12.55
C ARG A 135 -4.17 -12.65 -13.60
N VAL A 136 -4.67 -11.41 -13.50
CA VAL A 136 -5.63 -10.86 -14.48
C VAL A 136 -5.03 -10.87 -15.88
N ILE A 137 -3.79 -10.42 -16.05
CA ILE A 137 -3.11 -10.45 -17.36
C ILE A 137 -2.88 -11.88 -17.83
N GLY A 138 -2.46 -12.79 -16.94
CA GLY A 138 -2.28 -14.20 -17.29
C GLY A 138 -3.55 -14.87 -17.83
N ILE A 139 -4.72 -14.53 -17.28
CA ILE A 139 -6.02 -15.01 -17.79
C ILE A 139 -6.29 -14.46 -19.19
N ILE A 140 -6.08 -13.15 -19.39
CA ILE A 140 -6.29 -12.50 -20.69
C ILE A 140 -5.37 -13.12 -21.76
N ASP A 141 -4.09 -13.34 -21.44
CA ASP A 141 -3.12 -13.95 -22.35
C ASP A 141 -3.47 -15.41 -22.66
N SER A 142 -3.95 -16.16 -21.66
CA SER A 142 -4.36 -17.55 -21.87
C SER A 142 -5.59 -17.69 -22.76
N LYS A 143 -6.60 -16.84 -22.60
CA LYS A 143 -7.84 -16.92 -23.40
C LYS A 143 -7.74 -16.22 -24.75
N ARG A 144 -6.73 -15.37 -24.94
CA ARG A 144 -6.46 -14.51 -26.10
C ARG A 144 -7.51 -13.43 -26.37
N ARG A 145 -8.79 -13.75 -26.20
CA ARG A 145 -9.96 -12.86 -26.24
C ARG A 145 -10.85 -13.20 -25.04
N ILE A 146 -11.24 -12.19 -24.27
CA ILE A 146 -12.11 -12.36 -23.11
C ILE A 146 -13.02 -11.15 -22.94
N THR A 147 -14.24 -11.37 -22.47
CA THR A 147 -15.16 -10.28 -22.09
C THR A 147 -14.92 -9.83 -20.65
N LEU A 148 -15.30 -8.59 -20.33
CA LEU A 148 -15.27 -8.07 -18.97
C LEU A 148 -16.15 -8.89 -18.02
N ASP A 149 -17.29 -9.40 -18.51
CA ASP A 149 -18.19 -10.24 -17.73
C ASP A 149 -17.54 -11.59 -17.37
N GLU A 150 -16.92 -12.27 -18.35
CA GLU A 150 -16.20 -13.52 -18.09
C GLU A 150 -15.02 -13.30 -17.15
N LEU A 151 -14.25 -12.23 -17.35
CA LEU A 151 -13.11 -11.91 -16.51
C LEU A 151 -13.56 -11.54 -15.09
N SER A 152 -14.68 -10.84 -14.94
CA SER A 152 -15.33 -10.52 -13.66
C SER A 152 -15.73 -11.77 -12.91
N VAL A 153 -16.36 -12.73 -13.58
CA VAL A 153 -16.72 -14.03 -13.00
C VAL A 153 -15.49 -14.84 -12.59
N GLU A 154 -14.45 -14.86 -13.44
CA GLU A 154 -13.25 -15.66 -13.19
C GLU A 154 -12.36 -15.09 -12.08
N THR A 155 -12.34 -13.76 -11.92
CA THR A 155 -11.50 -13.07 -10.95
C THR A 155 -12.24 -12.62 -9.70
N ASN A 156 -13.58 -12.68 -9.71
CA ASN A 156 -14.46 -12.11 -8.69
C ASN A 156 -14.19 -10.62 -8.45
N MET A 157 -13.93 -9.86 -9.52
CA MET A 157 -13.61 -8.43 -9.49
C MET A 157 -14.64 -7.61 -10.24
N THR A 158 -14.85 -6.36 -9.82
CA THR A 158 -15.73 -5.45 -10.56
C THR A 158 -15.11 -5.02 -11.89
N HIS A 159 -15.95 -4.65 -12.86
CA HIS A 159 -15.47 -4.15 -14.16
C HIS A 159 -14.53 -2.96 -14.04
N GLU A 160 -14.76 -2.07 -13.06
CA GLU A 160 -13.90 -0.89 -12.86
C GLU A 160 -12.54 -1.24 -12.28
N GLU A 161 -12.45 -2.26 -11.41
CA GLU A 161 -11.17 -2.77 -10.93
C GLU A 161 -10.37 -3.43 -12.05
N ILE A 162 -11.02 -4.25 -12.87
CA ILE A 162 -10.40 -4.89 -14.03
C ILE A 162 -9.86 -3.85 -15.01
N LYS A 163 -10.68 -2.85 -15.39
CA LYS A 163 -10.25 -1.75 -16.26
C LYS A 163 -9.04 -1.03 -15.70
N ARG A 164 -9.04 -0.72 -14.40
CA ARG A 164 -7.92 -0.05 -13.73
C ARG A 164 -6.64 -0.89 -13.79
N ILE A 165 -6.74 -2.20 -13.56
CA ILE A 165 -5.62 -3.13 -13.65
C ILE A 165 -5.06 -3.17 -15.08
N VAL A 166 -5.92 -3.37 -16.08
CA VAL A 166 -5.52 -3.49 -17.48
C VAL A 166 -4.86 -2.20 -17.97
N VAL A 167 -5.48 -1.04 -17.69
CA VAL A 167 -4.90 0.27 -18.02
C VAL A 167 -3.57 0.48 -17.29
N GLY A 168 -3.49 0.12 -16.01
CA GLY A 168 -2.25 0.21 -15.23
C GLY A 168 -1.14 -0.69 -15.77
N MET A 169 -1.45 -1.93 -16.17
CA MET A 169 -0.49 -2.85 -16.82
C MET A 169 -0.06 -2.33 -18.20
N LYS A 170 -0.97 -1.72 -18.97
CA LYS A 170 -0.66 -1.13 -20.27
C LYS A 170 0.32 0.05 -20.16
N LYS A 171 0.07 0.97 -19.23
CA LYS A 171 0.99 2.10 -18.95
C LYS A 171 2.40 1.60 -18.62
N ARG A 172 2.50 0.45 -17.95
CA ARG A 172 3.75 -0.23 -17.59
C ARG A 172 4.46 -0.96 -18.73
N GLY A 173 3.83 -1.08 -19.89
CA GLY A 173 4.32 -1.95 -20.97
C GLY A 173 4.29 -3.43 -20.60
N LEU A 174 3.57 -3.81 -19.53
CA LEU A 174 3.40 -5.21 -19.11
C LEU A 174 2.18 -5.86 -19.78
N PHE A 175 1.33 -5.07 -20.43
CA PHE A 175 0.23 -5.54 -21.25
C PHE A 175 0.25 -4.78 -22.58
N THR A 176 0.40 -5.53 -23.68
CA THR A 176 0.52 -5.02 -25.05
C THR A 176 -0.75 -5.24 -25.87
N GLY A 177 -1.76 -5.89 -25.30
CA GLY A 177 -3.02 -6.15 -25.96
C GLY A 177 -3.90 -4.91 -26.19
N THR A 178 -5.03 -5.17 -26.85
CA THR A 178 -6.05 -4.17 -27.17
C THR A 178 -7.28 -4.39 -26.30
N TYR A 179 -8.03 -3.32 -26.06
CA TYR A 179 -9.27 -3.39 -25.31
C TYR A 179 -10.30 -2.49 -25.99
N ASP A 180 -11.56 -2.91 -25.92
CA ASP A 180 -12.73 -2.15 -26.31
C ASP A 180 -13.67 -2.08 -25.11
N TRP A 181 -13.66 -0.95 -24.41
CA TRP A 181 -14.52 -0.73 -23.25
C TRP A 181 -15.99 -0.55 -23.61
N LYS A 182 -16.30 -0.19 -24.86
CA LYS A 182 -17.68 -0.02 -25.31
C LYS A 182 -18.35 -1.38 -25.48
N ASN A 183 -17.63 -2.34 -26.05
CA ASN A 183 -18.10 -3.70 -26.24
C ASN A 183 -17.69 -4.65 -25.10
N GLY A 184 -16.93 -4.15 -24.12
CA GLY A 184 -16.49 -4.91 -22.95
C GLY A 184 -15.53 -6.05 -23.30
N LYS A 185 -14.70 -5.89 -24.34
CA LYS A 185 -13.81 -6.95 -24.84
C LYS A 185 -12.35 -6.59 -24.64
N ILE A 186 -11.55 -7.58 -24.29
CA ILE A 186 -10.10 -7.45 -24.14
C ILE A 186 -9.45 -8.53 -24.99
N LEU A 187 -8.50 -8.13 -25.83
CA LEU A 187 -7.67 -9.02 -26.60
C LEU A 187 -6.22 -8.92 -26.10
N SER A 188 -5.61 -10.07 -25.88
CA SER A 188 -4.16 -10.19 -25.74
C SER A 188 -3.46 -9.70 -27.02
N GLU A 189 -2.14 -9.51 -26.93
CA GLU A 189 -1.34 -9.22 -28.12
C GLU A 189 -1.48 -10.32 -29.17
N GLU A 190 -1.43 -11.58 -28.76
CA GLU A 190 -1.57 -12.72 -29.66
C GLU A 190 -2.97 -12.77 -30.29
N GLY A 191 -4.03 -12.55 -29.51
CA GLY A 191 -5.39 -12.46 -30.02
C GLY A 191 -5.57 -11.31 -31.01
N THR A 192 -4.89 -10.19 -30.80
CA THR A 192 -4.89 -9.06 -31.73
C THR A 192 -4.21 -9.42 -33.06
N ARG A 193 -3.05 -10.11 -33.00
CA ARG A 193 -2.33 -10.58 -34.20
C ARG A 193 -3.16 -11.60 -34.99
N GLN A 194 -3.76 -12.57 -34.30
CA GLN A 194 -4.59 -13.59 -34.93
C GLN A 194 -5.85 -12.99 -35.56
N LEU A 195 -6.49 -12.02 -34.89
CA LEU A 195 -7.64 -11.32 -35.44
C LEU A 195 -7.31 -10.56 -36.73
N SER A 196 -6.09 -10.03 -36.87
CA SER A 196 -5.67 -9.29 -38.08
C SER A 196 -5.56 -10.15 -39.34
N VAL A 197 -5.40 -11.48 -39.18
CA VAL A 197 -5.29 -12.45 -40.27
C VAL A 197 -6.50 -13.37 -40.38
N ALA A 198 -7.47 -13.24 -39.47
CA ALA A 198 -8.64 -14.10 -39.42
C ALA A 198 -9.60 -13.80 -40.58
N GLU A 199 -10.16 -14.85 -41.17
CA GLU A 199 -11.08 -14.70 -42.29
C GLU A 199 -12.44 -14.17 -41.80
N SER A 200 -12.80 -12.98 -42.25
CA SER A 200 -14.06 -12.31 -41.87
C SER A 200 -15.30 -12.87 -42.60
N SER A 201 -15.18 -14.00 -43.29
CA SER A 201 -16.25 -14.60 -44.09
C SER A 201 -16.55 -16.00 -43.61
N CYS A 202 -17.83 -16.32 -43.43
CA CYS A 202 -18.24 -17.66 -43.03
C CYS A 202 -17.93 -18.68 -44.14
N PRO A 203 -17.21 -19.79 -43.84
CA PRO A 203 -16.87 -20.80 -44.85
C PRO A 203 -18.09 -21.59 -45.34
N HIS A 204 -19.22 -21.51 -44.63
CA HIS A 204 -20.44 -22.23 -45.01
C HIS A 204 -21.42 -21.42 -45.85
N CYS A 205 -21.49 -20.10 -45.66
CA CYS A 205 -22.49 -19.26 -46.34
C CYS A 205 -21.94 -17.97 -46.94
N GLY A 206 -20.65 -17.68 -46.77
CA GLY A 206 -20.01 -16.44 -47.25
C GLY A 206 -20.40 -15.18 -46.50
N GLY A 207 -21.23 -15.27 -45.45
CA GLY A 207 -21.68 -14.12 -44.66
C GLY A 207 -20.52 -13.45 -43.92
N HIS A 208 -20.54 -12.11 -43.85
CA HIS A 208 -19.47 -11.34 -43.21
C HIS A 208 -19.59 -11.38 -41.69
N LEU A 209 -18.64 -12.02 -41.02
CA LEU A 209 -18.57 -12.15 -39.57
C LEU A 209 -18.06 -10.85 -38.96
N THR A 210 -18.85 -10.24 -38.08
CA THR A 210 -18.41 -9.07 -37.30
C THR A 210 -17.23 -9.41 -36.40
N GLU A 211 -17.18 -10.65 -35.90
CA GLU A 211 -16.09 -11.16 -35.08
C GLU A 211 -15.69 -12.55 -35.58
N PRO A 212 -14.61 -12.67 -36.36
CA PRO A 212 -14.14 -13.97 -36.79
C PRO A 212 -13.57 -14.77 -35.60
N PRO A 213 -13.70 -16.10 -35.64
CA PRO A 213 -13.21 -16.95 -34.56
C PRO A 213 -11.68 -16.92 -34.54
N LEU A 214 -11.11 -16.87 -33.34
CA LEU A 214 -9.68 -17.11 -33.18
C LEU A 214 -9.39 -18.62 -33.23
N PRO A 215 -8.14 -19.04 -33.52
CA PRO A 215 -7.74 -20.45 -33.50
C PRO A 215 -8.23 -21.21 -32.26
N GLY A 216 -9.06 -22.24 -32.42
CA GLY A 216 -9.62 -22.99 -31.28
C GLY A 216 -10.77 -22.31 -30.52
N GLU A 217 -11.30 -21.20 -31.03
CA GLU A 217 -12.58 -20.60 -30.61
C GLU A 217 -13.70 -21.15 -31.51
N GLU A 218 -14.85 -21.46 -30.91
CA GLU A 218 -16.05 -21.86 -31.65
C GLU A 218 -17.08 -20.75 -31.57
N ILE A 219 -17.48 -20.20 -32.71
CA ILE A 219 -18.54 -19.18 -32.78
C ILE A 219 -19.70 -19.67 -33.64
N LYS A 220 -20.91 -19.26 -33.29
CA LYS A 220 -22.10 -19.54 -34.11
C LYS A 220 -22.30 -18.43 -35.14
N CYS A 221 -22.35 -18.80 -36.41
CA CYS A 221 -22.63 -17.85 -37.49
C CYS A 221 -24.04 -17.25 -37.36
N GLU A 222 -24.16 -15.92 -37.38
CA GLU A 222 -25.46 -15.22 -37.30
C GLU A 222 -26.32 -15.43 -38.56
N PHE A 223 -25.70 -15.72 -39.71
CA PHE A 223 -26.41 -15.85 -40.98
C PHE A 223 -26.96 -17.26 -41.22
N CYS A 224 -26.16 -18.29 -40.94
CA CYS A 224 -26.54 -19.69 -41.23
C CYS A 224 -26.69 -20.57 -40.00
N GLY A 225 -26.36 -20.07 -38.79
CA GLY A 225 -26.50 -20.79 -37.54
C GLY A 225 -25.50 -21.94 -37.31
N LYS A 226 -24.58 -22.19 -38.25
CA LYS A 226 -23.53 -23.21 -38.10
C LYS A 226 -22.41 -22.73 -37.19
N ILE A 227 -21.80 -23.69 -36.48
CA ILE A 227 -20.60 -23.46 -35.67
C ILE A 227 -19.41 -23.35 -36.61
N ILE A 228 -18.62 -22.29 -36.44
CA ILE A 228 -17.37 -22.03 -37.15
C ILE A 228 -16.25 -22.14 -36.12
N THR A 229 -15.22 -22.89 -36.46
CA THR A 229 -14.01 -23.04 -35.67
C THR A 229 -12.87 -22.26 -36.34
N GLY A 230 -12.12 -21.48 -35.56
CA GLY A 230 -10.92 -20.79 -36.05
C GLY A 230 -9.68 -21.67 -36.09
#